data_AF-A0A1V6IS86-F1
#
_entry.id   AF-A0A1V6IS86-F1
#
_cell.length_a   1.000
_cell.length_b   1.000
_cell.length_c   1.000
_cell.angle_alpha   90.00
_cell.angle_beta   90.00
_cell.angle_gamma   90.00
#
_symmetry.space_group_name_H-M   'P 1'
#
loop_
_entity.id
_entity.type
_entity.pdbx_description
1 polymer ?
#
loop_
_entity_poly.entity_id
_entity_poly.type
_entity_poly.pdbx_seq_one_letter_code
_entity_poly.pdbx_strand_id
1 'polypeptide(L)'
;MHYLNTSAAPKKLRALKALTEPVADVKKRAEKLIEKLQNENFDQLKFSIREDFAAAGGGSLPTQQIPTVLVAVNNKNMTATRMEEKLRKLEMPIIARVDKDEILFDLRTVAEDEFTFIIEGLKQIIT
;
A
#
# COMPACT_ATOMS: atom_id res chain seq x y z
N MET A 1 20.74 2.08 21.46
CA MET A 1 20.10 0.75 21.63
C MET A 1 18.60 0.93 21.85
N HIS A 2 17.77 0.64 20.85
CA HIS A 2 16.31 0.87 20.91
C HIS A 2 15.49 -0.34 21.37
N TYR A 3 16.12 -1.52 21.51
CA TYR A 3 15.47 -2.77 21.89
C TYR A 3 14.91 -2.79 23.33
N LEU A 4 15.41 -1.93 24.21
CA LEU A 4 15.02 -1.90 25.63
C LEU A 4 13.78 -1.02 25.92
N ASN A 5 13.28 -0.27 24.93
CA ASN A 5 12.09 0.56 25.09
C ASN A 5 10.99 0.10 24.14
N THR A 6 10.26 -0.93 24.59
CA THR A 6 9.21 -1.63 23.83
C THR A 6 8.08 -0.70 23.37
N SER A 7 7.79 0.37 24.11
CA SER A 7 6.74 1.35 23.76
C SER A 7 7.15 2.34 22.66
N ALA A 8 8.44 2.70 22.58
CA ALA A 8 8.97 3.68 21.63
C ALA A 8 9.56 3.05 20.37
N ALA A 9 9.95 1.78 20.42
CA ALA A 9 10.61 1.08 19.33
C ALA A 9 9.76 1.03 18.03
N PRO A 10 8.45 0.73 18.06
CA PRO A 10 7.63 0.72 16.84
C PRO A 10 7.55 2.08 16.16
N LYS A 11 7.67 3.20 16.90
CA LYS A 11 7.64 4.54 16.32
C LYS A 11 8.90 4.87 15.50
N LYS A 12 10.03 4.22 15.82
CA LYS A 12 11.33 4.50 15.21
C LYS A 12 11.75 3.45 14.19
N LEU A 13 11.24 2.22 14.30
CA LEU A 13 11.59 1.09 13.44
C LEU A 13 10.42 0.77 12.52
N ARG A 14 10.51 1.15 11.23
CA ARG A 14 9.46 0.94 10.22
C ARG A 14 9.00 -0.52 10.14
N ALA A 15 9.94 -1.46 10.13
CA ALA A 15 9.62 -2.89 10.10
C ALA A 15 8.82 -3.33 11.33
N LEU A 16 9.19 -2.87 12.53
CA LEU A 16 8.44 -3.21 13.75
C LEU A 16 7.04 -2.59 13.72
N LYS A 17 6.92 -1.32 13.29
CA LYS A 17 5.62 -0.67 13.07
C LYS A 17 4.73 -1.51 12.15
N ALA A 18 5.24 -1.87 10.97
CA ALA A 18 4.49 -2.63 9.98
C ALA A 18 3.98 -3.97 10.53
N LEU A 19 4.73 -4.62 11.42
CA LEU A 19 4.35 -5.89 12.04
C LEU A 19 3.38 -5.73 13.22
N THR A 20 3.51 -4.67 14.02
CA THR A 20 2.79 -4.53 15.30
C THR A 20 1.66 -3.52 15.29
N GLU A 21 1.54 -2.72 14.24
CA GLU A 21 0.49 -1.70 14.17
C GLU A 21 -0.91 -2.31 14.19
N PRO A 22 -1.82 -1.80 15.03
CA PRO A 22 -3.21 -2.22 15.05
C PRO A 22 -3.85 -2.06 13.67
N VAL A 23 -4.57 -3.08 13.21
CA VAL A 23 -5.23 -3.06 11.89
C VAL A 23 -6.23 -1.90 11.74
N ALA A 24 -6.83 -1.44 12.84
CA ALA A 24 -7.70 -0.26 12.84
C ALA A 24 -6.98 1.02 12.38
N ASP A 25 -5.70 1.19 12.73
CA ASP A 25 -4.92 2.36 12.30
C ASP A 25 -4.43 2.22 10.85
N VAL A 26 -4.16 0.98 10.41
CA VAL A 26 -3.93 0.66 8.99
C VAL A 26 -5.19 0.99 8.15
N LYS A 27 -6.38 0.65 8.66
CA LYS A 27 -7.67 0.96 8.04
C LYS A 27 -7.90 2.46 7.88
N LYS A 28 -7.70 3.24 8.95
CA LYS A 28 -7.80 4.71 8.89
C LYS A 28 -6.88 5.31 7.82
N ARG A 29 -5.67 4.77 7.65
CA ARG A 29 -4.77 5.20 6.56
C ARG A 29 -5.29 4.82 5.18
N ALA A 30 -5.85 3.63 5.01
CA ALA A 30 -6.45 3.21 3.75
C ALA A 30 -7.62 4.12 3.36
N GLU A 31 -8.48 4.46 4.31
CA GLU A 31 -9.61 5.37 4.13
C GLU A 31 -9.14 6.77 3.70
N LYS A 32 -8.12 7.33 4.37
CA LYS A 32 -7.51 8.61 3.97
C LYS A 32 -6.93 8.58 2.55
N LEU A 33 -6.27 7.49 2.17
CA LEU A 33 -5.70 7.35 0.82
C LEU A 33 -6.81 7.27 -0.23
N ILE A 34 -7.87 6.49 0.02
CA ILE A 34 -9.05 6.41 -0.85
C ILE A 34 -9.68 7.78 -1.05
N GLU A 35 -9.91 8.53 0.04
CA GLU A 35 -10.51 9.87 -0.03
C GLU A 35 -9.66 10.80 -0.91
N LYS A 36 -8.33 10.78 -0.73
CA LYS A 36 -7.43 11.56 -1.59
C LYS A 36 -7.49 11.13 -3.05
N LEU A 37 -7.48 9.83 -3.33
CA LEU A 37 -7.57 9.30 -4.70
C LEU A 37 -8.91 9.62 -5.37
N GLN A 38 -10.01 9.63 -4.61
CA GLN A 38 -11.34 9.97 -5.12
C GLN A 38 -11.51 11.47 -5.42
N ASN A 39 -10.71 12.33 -4.79
CA ASN A 39 -10.68 13.76 -5.06
C ASN A 39 -9.83 14.13 -6.29
N GLU A 40 -9.15 13.15 -6.90
CA GLU A 40 -8.36 13.33 -8.12
C GLU A 40 -9.18 12.97 -9.36
N ASN A 41 -8.83 13.55 -10.51
CA ASN A 41 -9.53 13.30 -11.78
C ASN A 41 -9.06 12.00 -12.46
N PHE A 42 -9.48 10.86 -11.91
CA PHE A 42 -9.13 9.52 -12.41
C PHE A 42 -10.31 8.78 -13.06
N ASP A 43 -10.83 9.27 -14.19
CA ASP A 43 -12.03 8.71 -14.85
C ASP A 43 -11.96 7.23 -15.22
N GLN A 44 -10.74 6.73 -15.46
CA GLN A 44 -10.47 5.35 -15.85
C GLN A 44 -10.08 4.42 -14.70
N LEU A 45 -9.87 4.96 -13.50
CA LEU A 45 -9.52 4.15 -12.33
C LEU A 45 -10.73 3.90 -11.43
N LYS A 46 -10.72 2.77 -10.75
CA LYS A 46 -11.65 2.45 -9.66
C LYS A 46 -10.83 2.09 -8.43
N PHE A 47 -11.28 2.56 -7.28
CA PHE A 47 -10.61 2.37 -6.00
C PHE A 47 -11.52 1.61 -5.04
N SER A 48 -10.96 0.64 -4.30
CA SER A 48 -11.69 -0.05 -3.23
C SER A 48 -10.76 -0.43 -2.07
N ILE A 49 -11.34 -0.57 -0.88
CA ILE A 49 -10.64 -1.10 0.30
C ILE A 49 -10.83 -2.60 0.35
N ARG A 50 -9.75 -3.34 0.62
CA ARG A 50 -9.80 -4.78 0.89
C ARG A 50 -9.12 -5.12 2.21
N GLU A 51 -9.76 -5.96 3.00
CA GLU A 51 -9.12 -6.60 4.16
C GLU A 51 -8.39 -7.85 3.68
N ASP A 52 -7.16 -8.06 4.14
CA ASP A 52 -6.31 -9.19 3.74
C ASP A 52 -5.37 -9.56 4.89
N PHE A 53 -4.50 -10.55 4.67
CA PHE A 53 -3.42 -10.89 5.58
C PHE A 53 -2.07 -10.75 4.88
N ALA A 54 -1.17 -9.97 5.48
CA ALA A 54 0.23 -9.93 5.08
C ALA A 54 0.96 -11.15 5.65
N ALA A 55 1.77 -11.81 4.81
CA ALA A 55 2.72 -12.81 5.28
C ALA A 55 3.90 -12.11 5.95
N ALA A 56 4.24 -12.50 7.19
CA ALA A 56 5.43 -11.96 7.84
C ALA A 56 6.69 -12.55 7.19
N GLY A 57 7.61 -11.69 6.73
CA GLY A 57 8.92 -12.09 6.17
C GLY A 57 8.80 -12.83 4.83
N GLY A 58 9.44 -12.31 3.78
CA GLY A 58 9.37 -12.84 2.41
C GLY A 58 10.00 -14.23 2.23
N GLY A 59 9.44 -15.26 2.89
CA GLY A 59 9.88 -16.66 2.89
C GLY A 59 10.32 -17.19 4.27
N SER A 60 10.58 -16.33 5.26
CA SER A 60 11.17 -16.74 6.56
C SER A 60 10.14 -17.05 7.66
N LEU A 61 8.94 -16.48 7.58
CA LEU A 61 7.87 -16.64 8.58
C LEU A 61 6.51 -16.93 7.89
N PRO A 62 6.44 -17.98 7.04
CA PRO A 62 5.30 -18.20 6.13
C PRO A 62 3.96 -18.47 6.83
N THR A 63 3.98 -18.84 8.12
CA THR A 63 2.78 -19.22 8.88
C THR A 63 2.12 -18.06 9.63
N GLN A 64 2.80 -16.93 9.81
CA GLN A 64 2.26 -15.81 10.58
C GLN A 64 1.46 -14.88 9.65
N GLN A 65 0.14 -14.95 9.75
CA GLN A 65 -0.78 -14.04 9.08
C GLN A 65 -0.97 -12.77 9.91
N ILE A 66 -0.62 -11.61 9.34
CA ILE A 66 -0.80 -10.31 9.99
C ILE A 66 -1.95 -9.59 9.29
N PRO A 67 -3.09 -9.32 9.96
CA PRO A 67 -4.23 -8.65 9.32
C PRO A 67 -3.83 -7.31 8.73
N THR A 68 -4.16 -7.01 7.48
CA THR A 68 -3.83 -5.76 6.81
C THR A 68 -5.04 -5.18 6.08
N VAL A 69 -4.89 -3.95 5.62
CA VAL A 69 -5.86 -3.26 4.78
C VAL A 69 -5.15 -2.74 3.54
N LEU A 70 -5.74 -3.02 2.39
CA LEU A 70 -5.22 -2.70 1.08
C LEU A 70 -6.07 -1.63 0.42
N VAL A 71 -5.45 -0.76 -0.36
CA VAL A 71 -6.14 0.01 -1.40
C VAL A 71 -5.92 -0.69 -2.73
N ALA A 72 -7.00 -1.21 -3.29
CA ALA A 72 -7.03 -1.84 -4.60
C ALA A 72 -7.37 -0.82 -5.68
N VAL A 73 -6.63 -0.87 -6.79
CA VAL A 73 -6.83 -0.02 -7.96
C VAL A 73 -7.00 -0.89 -9.20
N ASN A 74 -8.09 -0.65 -9.92
CA ASN A 74 -8.35 -1.24 -11.23
C ASN A 74 -8.44 -0.14 -12.30
N ASN A 75 -8.03 -0.44 -13.53
CA ASN A 75 -8.14 0.47 -14.66
C ASN A 75 -8.99 -0.17 -15.76
N LYS A 76 -9.95 0.61 -16.31
CA LYS A 76 -10.86 0.16 -17.37
C LYS A 76 -10.15 -0.23 -18.67
N ASN A 77 -9.01 0.41 -18.95
CA ASN A 77 -8.30 0.35 -20.24
C ASN A 77 -6.92 -0.30 -20.13
N MET A 78 -6.49 -0.70 -18.93
CA MET A 78 -5.13 -1.20 -18.69
C MET A 78 -5.14 -2.31 -17.63
N THR A 79 -4.47 -3.43 -17.93
CA THR A 79 -4.33 -4.54 -16.98
C THR A 79 -3.48 -4.13 -15.78
N ALA A 80 -3.71 -4.79 -14.64
CA ALA A 80 -2.95 -4.51 -13.42
C ALA A 80 -1.45 -4.79 -13.57
N THR A 81 -1.08 -5.86 -14.27
CA THR A 81 0.33 -6.16 -14.58
C THR A 81 0.99 -5.00 -15.34
N ARG A 82 0.30 -4.42 -16.34
CA ARG A 82 0.85 -3.30 -17.11
C ARG A 82 0.92 -2.01 -16.29
N MET A 83 -0.07 -1.76 -15.41
CA MET A 83 0.01 -0.64 -14.47
C MET A 83 1.20 -0.79 -13.53
N GLU A 84 1.38 -1.96 -12.93
CA GLU A 84 2.50 -2.26 -12.03
C GLU A 84 3.86 -2.10 -12.74
N GLU A 85 3.99 -2.64 -13.95
CA GLU A 85 5.21 -2.48 -14.75
C GLU A 85 5.54 -1.01 -15.03
N LYS A 86 4.53 -0.19 -15.34
CA LYS A 86 4.72 1.25 -15.56
C LYS A 86 5.13 1.96 -14.26
N LEU A 87 4.46 1.66 -13.15
CA LEU A 87 4.76 2.23 -11.83
C LEU A 87 6.20 1.90 -11.37
N ARG A 88 6.66 0.68 -11.62
CA ARG A 88 8.02 0.24 -11.31
C ARG A 88 9.09 0.98 -12.14
N LYS A 89 8.74 1.47 -13.34
CA LYS A 89 9.66 2.14 -14.29
C LYS A 89 9.70 3.65 -14.13
N LEU A 90 8.90 4.24 -13.24
CA LEU A 90 8.97 5.67 -12.93
C LEU A 90 10.33 6.03 -12.32
N GLU A 91 10.69 7.32 -12.41
CA GLU A 91 11.91 7.85 -11.76
C GLU A 91 11.90 7.58 -10.26
N MET A 92 10.73 7.69 -9.62
CA MET A 92 10.45 7.17 -8.29
C MET A 92 9.63 5.88 -8.40
N PRO A 93 10.26 4.69 -8.34
CA PRO A 93 9.55 3.42 -8.51
C PRO A 93 8.53 3.18 -7.41
N ILE A 94 7.32 2.78 -7.81
CA ILE A 94 6.26 2.38 -6.91
C ILE A 94 6.00 0.89 -7.08
N ILE A 95 6.25 0.11 -6.02
CA ILE A 95 6.09 -1.33 -6.04
C ILE A 95 4.75 -1.69 -5.43
N ALA A 96 3.83 -2.19 -6.26
CA ALA A 96 2.52 -2.68 -5.84
C ALA A 96 2.45 -4.19 -6.04
N ARG A 97 1.57 -4.86 -5.28
CA ARG A 97 1.25 -6.27 -5.53
C ARG A 97 0.17 -6.34 -6.62
N VAL A 98 0.23 -7.34 -7.49
CA VAL A 98 -0.84 -7.64 -8.44
C VAL A 98 -1.60 -8.87 -7.95
N ASP A 99 -2.92 -8.77 -7.84
CA ASP A 99 -3.81 -9.91 -7.59
C ASP A 99 -5.16 -9.68 -8.28
N LYS A 100 -5.75 -10.74 -8.86
CA LYS A 100 -7.06 -10.71 -9.54
C LYS A 100 -7.28 -9.51 -10.48
N ASP A 101 -6.25 -9.15 -11.25
CA ASP A 101 -6.22 -8.00 -12.17
C ASP A 101 -6.49 -6.63 -11.49
N GLU A 102 -6.01 -6.48 -10.25
CA GLU A 102 -5.91 -5.22 -9.53
C GLU A 102 -4.48 -5.02 -9.05
N ILE A 103 -4.03 -3.76 -9.00
CA ILE A 103 -2.84 -3.42 -8.20
C ILE A 103 -3.28 -3.13 -6.77
N LEU A 104 -2.48 -3.56 -5.81
CA LEU A 104 -2.76 -3.53 -4.39
C LEU A 104 -1.64 -2.78 -3.67
N PHE A 105 -1.99 -1.68 -3.02
CA PHE A 105 -1.12 -0.99 -2.07
C PHE A 105 -1.42 -1.49 -0.66
N ASP A 106 -0.42 -2.08 0.00
CA ASP A 106 -0.54 -2.53 1.39
C ASP A 106 -0.18 -1.39 2.35
N LEU A 107 -1.15 -0.97 3.15
CA LEU A 107 -0.99 0.21 4.01
C LEU A 107 -0.12 -0.08 5.23
N ARG A 108 0.30 -1.32 5.48
CA ARG A 108 1.35 -1.62 6.46
C ARG A 108 2.72 -1.13 6.01
N THR A 109 2.96 -1.00 4.70
CA THR A 109 4.25 -0.57 4.13
C THR A 109 4.22 0.84 3.56
N VAL A 110 3.05 1.49 3.51
CA VAL A 110 2.87 2.85 3.00
C VAL A 110 2.57 3.82 4.15
N ALA A 111 3.39 4.85 4.28
CA ALA A 111 3.19 5.94 5.23
C ALA A 111 2.34 7.08 4.61
N GLU A 112 1.71 7.91 5.45
CA GLU A 112 0.80 8.98 4.98
C GLU A 112 1.53 10.05 4.14
N ASP A 113 2.80 10.33 4.45
CA ASP A 113 3.66 11.24 3.70
C ASP A 113 4.08 10.68 2.32
N GLU A 114 3.88 9.37 2.09
CA GLU A 114 4.15 8.71 0.81
C GLU A 114 2.93 8.71 -0.12
N PHE A 115 1.75 9.13 0.34
CA PHE A 115 0.52 9.14 -0.47
C PHE A 115 0.64 10.00 -1.73
N THR A 116 1.35 11.13 -1.64
CA THR A 116 1.58 12.01 -2.80
C THR A 116 2.33 11.27 -3.91
N PHE A 117 3.29 10.40 -3.58
CA PHE A 117 4.00 9.62 -4.61
C PHE A 117 3.05 8.64 -5.32
N ILE A 118 2.13 8.00 -4.59
CA ILE A 118 1.13 7.10 -5.18
C ILE A 118 0.23 7.86 -6.16
N ILE A 119 -0.30 9.02 -5.74
CA ILE A 119 -1.21 9.83 -6.56
C ILE A 119 -0.50 10.29 -7.84
N GLU A 120 0.68 10.88 -7.71
CA GLU A 120 1.44 11.40 -8.86
C GLU A 120 1.93 10.26 -9.77
N GLY A 121 2.32 9.13 -9.19
CA GLY A 121 2.67 7.93 -9.96
C GLY A 121 1.49 7.41 -10.78
N LEU A 122 0.30 7.34 -10.19
CA LEU A 122 -0.92 6.97 -10.91
C LEU A 122 -1.22 7.94 -12.05
N LYS A 123 -1.10 9.26 -11.86
CA LYS A 123 -1.27 10.27 -12.92
C LYS A 123 -0.31 10.07 -14.10
N GLN A 124 0.96 9.76 -13.81
CA GLN A 124 1.97 9.58 -14.85
C GLN A 124 1.72 8.33 -15.71
N ILE A 125 1.20 7.25 -15.12
CA ILE A 125 1.03 5.99 -15.87
C ILE A 125 -0.26 5.91 -16.69
N ILE A 126 -1.23 6.78 -16.38
CA ILE A 126 -2.53 6.85 -17.06
C ILE A 126 -2.60 7.87 -18.19
N THR A 127 -1.65 8.80 -18.22
CA THR A 127 -1.42 9.72 -19.33
C THR A 127 -0.74 8.96 -20.48
#